data_AF-B4KPA2-F1
#
_entry.id   AF-B4KPA2-F1
#
_cell.length_a   1.000
_cell.length_b   1.000
_cell.length_c   1.000
_cell.angle_alpha   90.00
_cell.angle_beta   90.00
_cell.angle_gamma   90.00
#
_symmetry.space_group_name_H-M   'P 1'
#
loop_
_entity.id
_entity.type
_entity.pdbx_description
1 polymer ?
#
loop_
_entity_poly.entity_id
_entity_poly.type
_entity_poly.pdbx_seq_one_letter_code
_entity_poly.pdbx_strand_id
1 'polypeptide(L)'
;MRYPIFLSLLLLLPLLGLVQAQDISEEEVAEASPIDNLTLDQCDKKRRGCCSDLYLGDDETLMKCFSIHSDRLPAEGDTDMSKTLKFLSCFVECLYKQRKYVGKSDTINMKMVKLDAEILYADRPKEQAYHIKMFDYCRKDAMNLYNLLKASPGAKAMLKNACRPFLLMVYLCQSEYHKKHECPYFRWEGREKSNTKKSCHDAKIKCYELDGVPAPVEH
;
A
#
# COMPACT_ATOMS: atom_id res chain seq x y z
N MET A 1 39.03 20.63 -37.50
CA MET A 1 38.59 21.25 -36.23
C MET A 1 37.07 21.22 -36.15
N ARG A 2 36.50 20.28 -35.38
CA ARG A 2 35.08 20.26 -34.99
C ARG A 2 34.94 19.54 -33.65
N TYR A 3 34.63 20.28 -32.60
CA TYR A 3 33.79 19.95 -31.42
C TYR A 3 33.61 21.30 -30.70
N PRO A 4 32.39 21.68 -30.24
CA PRO A 4 31.74 20.95 -29.15
C PRO A 4 30.20 20.93 -29.21
N ILE A 5 29.60 19.73 -29.16
CA ILE A 5 28.18 19.53 -28.76
C ILE A 5 28.06 18.46 -27.65
N PHE A 6 29.16 17.77 -27.29
CA PHE A 6 29.14 16.69 -26.30
C PHE A 6 29.15 17.14 -24.83
N LEU A 7 29.28 18.43 -24.53
CA LEU A 7 29.41 18.89 -23.13
C LEU A 7 28.06 19.06 -22.39
N SER A 8 26.93 19.18 -23.09
CA SER A 8 25.62 19.38 -22.42
C SER A 8 24.86 18.09 -22.11
N LEU A 9 25.26 16.93 -22.66
CA LEU A 9 24.62 15.65 -22.31
C LEU A 9 25.20 14.98 -21.06
N LEU A 10 26.41 15.37 -20.64
CA LEU A 10 27.08 14.80 -19.46
C LEU A 10 26.57 15.34 -18.12
N LEU A 11 25.73 16.39 -18.13
CA LEU A 11 25.12 16.97 -16.92
C LEU A 11 23.71 16.45 -16.60
N LEU A 12 23.10 15.66 -17.49
CA LEU A 12 21.76 15.07 -17.26
C LEU A 12 21.81 13.62 -16.72
N LEU A 13 22.95 12.94 -16.85
CA LEU A 13 23.17 11.60 -16.31
C LEU A 13 23.29 11.51 -14.77
N PRO A 14 23.71 12.54 -14.00
CA PRO A 14 23.69 12.44 -12.53
C PRO A 14 22.29 12.63 -11.93
N LEU A 15 21.32 13.20 -12.64
CA LEU A 15 19.94 13.39 -12.14
C LEU A 15 19.13 12.09 -12.13
N LEU A 16 19.45 11.13 -13.00
CA LEU A 16 18.83 9.78 -13.00
C LEU A 16 19.50 8.83 -12.00
N GLY A 17 20.77 9.07 -11.64
CA GLY A 17 21.49 8.30 -10.62
C GLY A 17 21.02 8.58 -9.18
N LEU A 18 20.43 9.77 -8.93
CA LEU A 18 19.91 10.14 -7.61
C LEU A 18 18.57 9.47 -7.27
N VAL A 19 17.79 9.02 -8.27
CA VAL A 19 16.48 8.38 -8.03
C VAL A 19 16.63 6.91 -7.59
N GLN A 20 17.71 6.22 -7.99
CA GLN A 20 18.00 4.85 -7.54
C GLN A 20 18.87 4.78 -6.27
N ALA A 21 19.48 5.89 -5.85
CA ALA A 21 20.27 5.95 -4.61
C ALA A 21 19.47 6.46 -3.39
N GLN A 22 18.19 6.82 -3.55
CA GLN A 22 17.32 7.29 -2.46
C GLN A 22 16.61 6.18 -1.67
N ASP A 23 16.93 4.91 -1.91
CA ASP A 23 16.46 3.78 -1.07
C ASP A 23 17.23 3.64 0.26
N ILE A 24 18.19 4.53 0.53
CA ILE A 24 18.72 4.75 1.87
C ILE A 24 18.12 6.06 2.35
N SER A 25 16.83 6.03 2.72
CA SER A 25 16.36 7.01 3.68
C SER A 25 17.20 6.80 4.94
N GLU A 26 18.11 7.73 5.21
CA GLU A 26 18.73 7.92 6.51
C GLU A 26 17.59 8.12 7.53
N GLU A 27 17.02 7.02 8.00
CA GLU A 27 16.26 7.02 9.25
C GLU A 27 17.29 7.31 10.34
N GLU A 28 17.33 8.57 10.79
CA GLU A 28 18.01 9.00 12.01
C GLU A 28 18.01 7.89 13.06
N VAL A 29 19.21 7.57 13.58
CA VAL A 29 19.52 6.42 14.44
C VAL A 29 18.96 6.60 15.86
N ALA A 30 17.66 6.82 16.03
CA ALA A 30 16.97 6.62 17.31
C ALA A 30 16.77 5.12 17.57
N GLU A 31 17.66 4.48 18.32
CA GLU A 31 17.61 3.04 18.65
C GLU A 31 16.18 2.59 19.02
N ALA A 32 15.69 1.51 18.41
CA ALA A 32 14.33 1.03 18.72
C ALA A 32 14.31 0.54 20.18
N SER A 33 13.36 1.02 20.98
CA SER A 33 13.28 0.64 22.40
C SER A 33 13.28 -0.89 22.55
N PRO A 34 13.96 -1.44 23.59
CA PRO A 34 13.90 -2.86 23.91
C PRO A 34 12.45 -3.33 24.03
N ILE A 35 12.17 -4.57 23.62
CA ILE A 35 10.81 -5.14 23.60
C ILE A 35 10.17 -5.08 24.99
N ASP A 36 10.94 -5.38 26.04
CA ASP A 36 10.47 -5.39 27.43
C ASP A 36 10.06 -4.00 27.94
N ASN A 37 10.52 -2.93 27.28
CA ASN A 37 10.24 -1.55 27.65
C ASN A 37 9.17 -0.90 26.74
N LEU A 38 8.48 -1.70 25.91
CA LEU A 38 7.40 -1.18 25.06
C LEU A 38 6.22 -0.70 25.91
N THR A 39 5.74 0.48 25.55
CA THR A 39 4.53 1.10 26.13
C THR A 39 3.42 1.16 25.08
N LEU A 40 2.17 1.30 25.52
CA LEU A 40 1.02 1.43 24.62
C LEU A 40 1.17 2.60 23.61
N ASP A 41 1.69 3.74 24.04
CA ASP A 41 1.94 4.89 23.16
C ASP A 41 2.96 4.58 22.05
N GLN A 42 3.95 3.73 22.32
CA GLN A 42 4.94 3.31 21.32
C GLN A 42 4.37 2.28 20.35
N CYS A 43 3.39 1.47 20.77
CA CYS A 43 2.74 0.48 19.92
C CYS A 43 1.90 1.12 18.80
N ASP A 44 1.39 2.34 19.01
CA ASP A 44 0.60 3.03 17.99
C ASP A 44 1.48 3.83 16.98
N LYS A 45 2.82 3.81 17.15
CA LYS A 45 3.80 4.57 16.35
C LYS A 45 4.65 3.69 15.44
N LYS A 46 5.35 4.30 14.48
CA LYS A 46 6.31 3.60 13.63
C LYS A 46 7.48 3.05 14.47
N ARG A 47 7.83 1.78 14.27
CA ARG A 47 9.06 1.15 14.79
C ARG A 47 10.06 0.94 13.65
N ARG A 48 11.33 1.31 13.89
CA ARG A 48 12.40 1.22 12.88
C ARG A 48 12.46 -0.18 12.27
N GLY A 49 12.49 -0.24 10.94
CA GLY A 49 12.64 -1.48 10.19
C GLY A 49 11.49 -2.49 10.36
N CYS A 50 10.38 -2.10 11.00
CA CYS A 50 9.24 -2.98 11.26
C CYS A 50 8.04 -2.69 10.37
N CYS A 51 7.87 -1.47 9.90
CA CYS A 51 6.69 -1.10 9.15
C CYS A 51 6.55 -1.92 7.85
N SER A 52 5.40 -2.56 7.66
CA SER A 52 5.09 -3.37 6.47
C SER A 52 5.34 -2.57 5.20
N ASP A 53 5.79 -3.21 4.13
CA ASP A 53 6.00 -2.49 2.88
C ASP A 53 4.72 -2.25 2.12
N LEU A 54 3.88 -3.28 2.10
CA LEU A 54 2.74 -3.41 1.25
C LEU A 54 1.81 -4.43 1.88
N TYR A 55 0.53 -4.10 2.01
CA TYR A 55 -0.49 -5.06 2.35
C TYR A 55 -1.54 -5.06 1.25
N LEU A 56 -1.73 -6.21 0.62
CA LEU A 56 -2.59 -6.36 -0.55
C LEU A 56 -3.94 -6.99 -0.21
N GLY A 57 -4.05 -7.65 0.94
CA GLY A 57 -5.24 -8.39 1.36
C GLY A 57 -4.88 -9.83 1.75
N ASP A 58 -5.89 -10.69 1.80
CA ASP A 58 -5.71 -12.13 2.03
C ASP A 58 -5.27 -12.87 0.75
N ASP A 59 -4.38 -13.85 0.91
CA ASP A 59 -3.77 -14.56 -0.21
C ASP A 59 -4.78 -15.32 -1.08
N GLU A 60 -5.83 -15.90 -0.49
CA GLU A 60 -6.85 -16.64 -1.24
C GLU A 60 -7.57 -15.74 -2.25
N THR A 61 -8.06 -14.58 -1.79
CA THR A 61 -8.74 -13.62 -2.66
C THR A 61 -7.79 -13.02 -3.69
N LEU A 62 -6.54 -12.73 -3.28
CA LEU A 62 -5.49 -12.24 -4.18
C LEU A 62 -5.21 -13.24 -5.30
N MET A 63 -4.96 -14.50 -4.96
CA MET A 63 -4.67 -15.56 -5.94
C MET A 63 -5.85 -15.82 -6.87
N LYS A 64 -7.07 -15.85 -6.33
CA LYS A 64 -8.29 -16.00 -7.14
C LYS A 64 -8.42 -14.89 -8.18
N CYS A 65 -8.28 -13.63 -7.77
CA CYS A 65 -8.39 -12.50 -8.69
C CYS A 65 -7.20 -12.41 -9.65
N PHE A 66 -6.01 -12.83 -9.23
CA PHE A 66 -4.85 -12.95 -10.11
C PHE A 66 -5.11 -13.97 -11.21
N SER A 67 -5.57 -15.18 -10.87
CA SER A 67 -5.87 -16.24 -11.85
C SER A 67 -6.94 -15.84 -12.86
N ILE A 68 -7.92 -15.00 -12.48
CA ILE A 68 -8.97 -14.51 -13.39
C ILE A 68 -8.43 -13.50 -14.41
N HIS A 69 -7.35 -12.77 -14.07
CA HIS A 69 -6.85 -11.64 -14.86
C HIS A 69 -5.41 -11.81 -15.36
N SER A 70 -4.77 -12.95 -15.10
CA SER A 70 -3.36 -13.20 -15.45
C SER A 70 -3.11 -13.13 -16.96
N ASP A 71 -4.12 -13.42 -17.78
CA ASP A 71 -4.10 -13.24 -19.25
C ASP A 71 -3.88 -11.78 -19.69
N ARG A 72 -4.10 -10.81 -18.79
CA ARG A 72 -3.93 -9.38 -19.03
C ARG A 72 -2.61 -8.84 -18.49
N LEU A 73 -1.83 -9.65 -17.79
CA LEU A 73 -0.54 -9.24 -17.24
C LEU A 73 0.39 -8.85 -18.41
N PRO A 74 1.02 -7.66 -18.37
CA PRO A 74 2.01 -7.29 -19.37
C PRO A 74 3.16 -8.29 -19.39
N ALA A 75 3.73 -8.53 -20.58
CA ALA A 75 4.92 -9.35 -20.70
C ALA A 75 6.10 -8.71 -19.96
N GLU A 76 7.07 -9.52 -19.54
CA GLU A 76 8.29 -9.02 -18.92
C GLU A 76 9.00 -8.03 -19.85
N GLY A 77 9.40 -6.88 -19.31
CA GLY A 77 10.01 -5.79 -20.09
C GLY A 77 9.03 -4.91 -20.88
N ASP A 78 7.72 -5.15 -20.82
CA ASP A 78 6.73 -4.27 -21.43
C ASP A 78 6.70 -2.91 -20.72
N THR A 79 6.91 -1.84 -21.49
CA THR A 79 6.97 -0.46 -20.98
C THR A 79 5.66 0.30 -21.17
N ASP A 80 4.63 -0.31 -21.80
CA ASP A 80 3.31 0.30 -21.95
C ASP A 80 2.53 0.25 -20.64
N MET A 81 2.63 1.35 -19.89
CA MET A 81 1.91 1.55 -18.62
C MET A 81 0.39 1.40 -18.75
N SER A 82 -0.19 1.58 -19.94
CA SER A 82 -1.63 1.41 -20.14
C SER A 82 -2.05 -0.05 -19.97
N LYS A 83 -1.18 -1.01 -20.33
CA LYS A 83 -1.42 -2.44 -20.12
C LYS A 83 -1.31 -2.79 -18.64
N THR A 84 -0.30 -2.27 -17.95
CA THR A 84 -0.13 -2.45 -16.50
C THR A 84 -1.34 -1.90 -15.74
N LEU A 85 -1.77 -0.68 -16.07
CA LEU A 85 -2.96 -0.06 -15.49
C LEU A 85 -4.22 -0.87 -15.80
N LYS A 86 -4.37 -1.40 -17.02
CA LYS A 86 -5.47 -2.29 -17.37
C LYS A 86 -5.49 -3.54 -16.48
N PHE A 87 -4.37 -4.25 -16.35
CA PHE A 87 -4.28 -5.43 -15.48
C PHE A 87 -4.63 -5.08 -14.03
N LEU A 88 -3.90 -4.13 -13.44
CA LEU A 88 -4.04 -3.77 -12.02
C LEU A 88 -5.45 -3.27 -11.69
N SER A 89 -6.03 -2.44 -12.55
CA SER A 89 -7.38 -1.91 -12.32
C SER A 89 -8.45 -3.01 -12.35
N CYS A 90 -8.33 -4.00 -13.25
CA CYS A 90 -9.26 -5.13 -13.30
C CYS A 90 -9.04 -6.08 -12.12
N PHE A 91 -7.78 -6.33 -11.75
CA PHE A 91 -7.43 -7.08 -10.55
C PHE A 91 -8.04 -6.46 -9.28
N VAL A 92 -7.86 -5.16 -9.06
CA VAL A 92 -8.43 -4.44 -7.92
C VAL A 92 -9.97 -4.42 -7.96
N GLU A 93 -10.56 -4.23 -9.14
CA GLU A 93 -12.02 -4.35 -9.29
C GLU A 93 -12.50 -5.73 -8.82
N CYS A 94 -11.80 -6.81 -9.18
CA CYS A 94 -12.11 -8.15 -8.70
C CYS A 94 -12.04 -8.23 -7.17
N LEU A 95 -10.95 -7.76 -6.54
CA LEU A 95 -10.80 -7.77 -5.08
C LEU A 95 -11.97 -7.09 -4.38
N TYR A 96 -12.28 -5.85 -4.80
CA TYR A 96 -13.38 -5.09 -4.20
C TYR A 96 -14.76 -5.68 -4.51
N LYS A 97 -14.94 -6.40 -5.61
CA LYS A 97 -16.18 -7.15 -5.87
C LYS A 97 -16.34 -8.35 -4.94
N GLN A 98 -15.28 -9.13 -4.68
CA GLN A 98 -15.33 -10.26 -3.74
C GLN A 98 -15.76 -9.77 -2.33
N ARG A 99 -15.23 -8.62 -1.91
CA ARG A 99 -15.57 -7.96 -0.63
C ARG A 99 -16.87 -7.15 -0.64
N LYS A 100 -17.55 -7.04 -1.78
CA LYS A 100 -18.74 -6.19 -1.99
C LYS A 100 -18.50 -4.70 -1.67
N TYR A 101 -17.26 -4.24 -1.80
CA TYR A 101 -16.83 -2.86 -1.55
C TYR A 101 -17.14 -1.90 -2.69
N VAL A 102 -17.56 -2.40 -3.86
CA VAL A 102 -17.96 -1.55 -4.98
C VAL A 102 -19.35 -0.96 -4.73
N GLY A 103 -19.42 0.37 -4.67
CA GLY A 103 -20.64 1.16 -4.51
C GLY A 103 -21.28 1.55 -5.84
N LYS A 104 -22.34 2.37 -5.76
CA LYS A 104 -22.98 2.96 -6.94
C LYS A 104 -22.03 3.95 -7.62
N SER A 105 -22.12 4.07 -8.94
CA SER A 105 -21.28 5.01 -9.73
C SER A 105 -19.78 4.83 -9.47
N ASP A 106 -19.35 3.58 -9.30
CA ASP A 106 -17.95 3.18 -9.17
C ASP A 106 -17.23 3.74 -7.93
N THR A 107 -17.97 4.09 -6.86
CA THR A 107 -17.38 4.54 -5.60
C THR A 107 -17.07 3.38 -4.64
N ILE A 108 -16.49 3.69 -3.47
CA ILE A 108 -16.38 2.73 -2.36
C ILE A 108 -17.68 2.69 -1.55
N ASN A 109 -18.19 1.49 -1.30
CA ASN A 109 -19.32 1.21 -0.42
C ASN A 109 -18.86 1.13 1.04
N MET A 110 -18.77 2.29 1.71
CA MET A 110 -18.33 2.35 3.10
C MET A 110 -19.22 1.59 4.08
N LYS A 111 -20.49 1.30 3.73
CA LYS A 111 -21.34 0.44 4.55
C LYS A 111 -20.79 -0.99 4.59
N MET A 112 -20.39 -1.52 3.45
CA MET A 112 -19.80 -2.87 3.37
C MET A 112 -18.40 -2.90 3.97
N VAL A 113 -17.59 -1.84 3.80
CA VAL A 113 -16.29 -1.74 4.48
C VAL A 113 -16.43 -1.81 5.99
N LYS A 114 -17.37 -1.06 6.57
CA LYS A 114 -17.62 -1.08 8.02
C LYS A 114 -18.11 -2.45 8.49
N LEU A 115 -19.05 -3.05 7.76
CA LEU A 115 -19.58 -4.37 8.09
C LEU A 115 -18.49 -5.46 8.01
N ASP A 116 -17.65 -5.46 6.97
CA ASP A 116 -16.56 -6.43 6.85
C ASP A 116 -15.51 -6.19 7.93
N ALA A 117 -15.19 -4.93 8.26
CA ALA A 117 -14.27 -4.61 9.36
C ALA A 117 -14.79 -5.08 10.73
N GLU A 118 -16.09 -4.94 11.01
CA GLU A 118 -16.74 -5.48 12.21
C GLU A 118 -16.58 -7.00 12.32
N ILE A 119 -16.61 -7.71 11.20
CA ILE A 119 -16.46 -9.17 11.15
C ILE A 119 -15.00 -9.59 11.26
N LEU A 120 -14.10 -8.99 10.47
CA LEU A 120 -12.68 -9.35 10.39
C LEU A 120 -11.90 -9.02 11.67
N TYR A 121 -12.30 -7.95 12.35
CA TYR A 121 -11.60 -7.38 13.49
C TYR A 121 -12.48 -7.33 14.74
N ALA A 122 -13.43 -8.28 14.88
CA ALA A 122 -14.41 -8.30 15.97
C ALA A 122 -13.78 -8.13 17.37
N ASP A 123 -12.62 -8.77 17.60
CA ASP A 123 -11.89 -8.71 18.87
C ASP A 123 -10.68 -7.75 18.84
N ARG A 124 -10.54 -6.95 17.78
CA ARG A 124 -9.38 -6.06 17.54
C ARG A 124 -9.85 -4.66 17.12
N PRO A 125 -10.43 -3.88 18.05
CA PRO A 125 -11.10 -2.61 17.74
C PRO A 125 -10.17 -1.55 17.14
N LYS A 126 -8.88 -1.55 17.48
CA LYS A 126 -7.90 -0.63 16.86
C LYS A 126 -7.70 -0.91 15.37
N GLU A 127 -7.58 -2.18 14.98
CA GLU A 127 -7.49 -2.59 13.57
C GLU A 127 -8.77 -2.25 12.82
N GLN A 128 -9.92 -2.49 13.43
CA GLN A 128 -11.22 -2.13 12.86
C GLN A 128 -11.30 -0.62 12.56
N ALA A 129 -11.00 0.21 13.56
CA ALA A 129 -11.02 1.66 13.43
C ALA A 129 -10.01 2.15 12.38
N TYR A 130 -8.81 1.56 12.38
CA TYR A 130 -7.78 1.85 11.39
C TYR A 130 -8.23 1.52 9.97
N HIS A 131 -8.79 0.33 9.74
CA HIS A 131 -9.28 -0.11 8.44
C HIS A 131 -10.33 0.85 7.90
N ILE A 132 -11.30 1.25 8.73
CA ILE A 132 -12.35 2.20 8.36
C ILE A 132 -11.76 3.59 8.06
N LYS A 133 -10.86 4.09 8.92
CA LYS A 133 -10.18 5.39 8.76
C LYS A 133 -9.39 5.44 7.45
N MET A 134 -8.62 4.38 7.16
CA MET A 134 -7.84 4.24 5.93
C MET A 134 -8.74 4.30 4.69
N PHE A 135 -9.81 3.51 4.64
CA PHE A 135 -10.73 3.53 3.49
C PHE A 135 -11.43 4.87 3.33
N ASP A 136 -11.82 5.52 4.43
CA ASP A 136 -12.47 6.83 4.38
C ASP A 136 -11.53 7.93 3.88
N TYR A 137 -10.27 7.91 4.29
CA TYR A 137 -9.24 8.80 3.78
C TYR A 137 -8.99 8.53 2.28
N CYS A 138 -8.64 7.29 1.94
CA CYS A 138 -8.18 6.95 0.60
C CYS A 138 -9.26 7.12 -0.48
N ARG A 139 -10.54 6.89 -0.16
CA ARG A 139 -11.63 7.15 -1.12
C ARG A 139 -11.80 8.65 -1.43
N LYS A 140 -11.49 9.53 -0.47
CA LYS A 140 -11.59 10.99 -0.63
C LYS A 140 -10.39 11.51 -1.40
N ASP A 141 -9.19 11.06 -1.02
CA ASP A 141 -7.94 11.43 -1.70
C ASP A 141 -7.93 10.96 -3.17
N ALA A 142 -8.29 9.70 -3.41
CA ALA A 142 -8.41 9.14 -4.76
C ALA A 142 -9.40 9.91 -5.64
N MET A 143 -10.46 10.51 -5.05
CA MET A 143 -11.41 11.30 -5.82
C MET A 143 -10.76 12.56 -6.39
N ASN A 144 -9.89 13.22 -5.61
CA ASN A 144 -9.15 14.39 -6.06
C ASN A 144 -8.20 14.03 -7.21
N LEU A 145 -7.39 12.98 -7.02
CA LEU A 145 -6.46 12.49 -8.04
C LEU A 145 -7.19 12.04 -9.31
N TYR A 146 -8.27 11.27 -9.16
CA TYR A 146 -9.04 10.77 -10.30
C TYR A 146 -9.69 11.91 -11.10
N ASN A 147 -10.20 12.94 -10.42
CA ASN A 147 -10.75 14.12 -11.07
C ASN A 147 -9.70 14.93 -11.86
N LEU A 148 -8.47 14.98 -11.37
CA LEU A 148 -7.35 15.60 -12.10
C LEU A 148 -6.96 14.76 -13.33
N LEU A 149 -6.84 13.44 -13.17
CA LEU A 149 -6.45 12.54 -14.26
C LEU A 149 -7.49 12.50 -15.39
N LYS A 150 -8.79 12.51 -15.08
CA LYS A 150 -9.83 12.50 -16.11
C LYS A 150 -9.90 13.80 -16.93
N ALA A 151 -9.42 14.91 -16.37
CA ALA A 151 -9.40 16.22 -17.02
C ALA A 151 -8.20 16.37 -17.97
N SER A 152 -7.13 15.58 -17.78
CA SER A 152 -5.95 15.59 -18.65
C SER A 152 -6.12 14.63 -19.84
N PRO A 153 -5.97 15.09 -21.10
CA PRO A 153 -6.10 14.23 -22.28
C PRO A 153 -5.15 13.03 -22.30
N GLY A 154 -3.90 13.22 -21.87
CA GLY A 154 -2.89 12.15 -21.84
C GLY A 154 -3.22 11.09 -20.79
N ALA A 155 -3.57 11.51 -19.57
CA ALA A 155 -3.98 10.59 -18.52
C ALA A 155 -5.30 9.88 -18.87
N LYS A 156 -6.25 10.58 -19.49
CA LYS A 156 -7.48 9.97 -20.00
C LYS A 156 -7.21 8.87 -21.02
N ALA A 157 -6.21 9.05 -21.90
CA ALA A 157 -5.81 8.01 -22.85
C ALA A 157 -5.23 6.77 -22.13
N MET A 158 -4.38 6.96 -21.12
CA MET A 158 -3.83 5.88 -20.29
C MET A 158 -4.93 5.09 -19.54
N LEU A 159 -5.96 5.79 -19.05
CA LEU A 159 -7.07 5.19 -18.29
C LEU A 159 -8.16 4.59 -19.19
N LYS A 160 -8.12 4.78 -20.51
CA LYS A 160 -9.19 4.40 -21.44
C LYS A 160 -9.59 2.92 -21.34
N ASN A 161 -8.61 2.05 -21.10
CA ASN A 161 -8.81 0.60 -21.03
C ASN A 161 -8.82 0.05 -19.59
N ALA A 162 -8.72 0.93 -18.59
CA ALA A 162 -8.69 0.53 -17.18
C ALA A 162 -10.10 0.14 -16.70
N CYS A 163 -10.19 -0.91 -15.89
CA CYS A 163 -11.40 -1.29 -15.19
C CYS A 163 -11.61 -0.41 -13.96
N ARG A 164 -12.62 0.47 -13.95
CA ARG A 164 -12.97 1.33 -12.81
C ARG A 164 -11.73 2.00 -12.15
N PRO A 165 -10.99 2.85 -12.87
CA PRO A 165 -9.69 3.38 -12.45
C PRO A 165 -9.69 4.10 -11.09
N PHE A 166 -10.81 4.68 -10.66
CA PHE A 166 -10.95 5.23 -9.32
C PHE A 166 -10.64 4.18 -8.22
N LEU A 167 -11.10 2.94 -8.37
CA LEU A 167 -10.85 1.87 -7.39
C LEU A 167 -9.36 1.54 -7.27
N LEU A 168 -8.63 1.54 -8.38
CA LEU A 168 -7.18 1.37 -8.37
C LEU A 168 -6.49 2.49 -7.57
N MET A 169 -6.91 3.74 -7.74
CA MET A 169 -6.35 4.87 -6.98
C MET A 169 -6.60 4.73 -5.48
N VAL A 170 -7.80 4.26 -5.10
CA VAL A 170 -8.11 3.95 -3.70
C VAL A 170 -7.17 2.87 -3.16
N TYR A 171 -6.99 1.79 -3.92
CA TYR A 171 -6.14 0.67 -3.53
C TYR A 171 -4.67 1.06 -3.37
N LEU A 172 -4.12 1.84 -4.30
CA LEU A 172 -2.74 2.36 -4.21
C LEU A 172 -2.56 3.28 -2.99
N CYS A 173 -3.56 4.09 -2.66
CA CYS A 173 -3.51 4.87 -1.42
C CYS A 173 -3.46 3.96 -0.18
N GLN A 174 -4.29 2.91 -0.13
CA GLN A 174 -4.32 1.97 1.00
C GLN A 174 -3.00 1.26 1.20
N SER A 175 -2.39 0.81 0.10
CA SER A 175 -1.18 0.01 0.12
C SER A 175 0.03 0.77 0.70
N GLU A 176 -0.02 2.10 0.69
CA GLU A 176 1.01 2.99 1.26
C GLU A 176 0.52 3.80 2.47
N TYR A 177 -0.73 3.63 2.90
CA TYR A 177 -1.37 4.50 3.89
C TYR A 177 -0.58 4.53 5.21
N HIS A 178 -0.12 3.36 5.69
CA HIS A 178 0.69 3.24 6.91
C HIS A 178 2.05 3.92 6.82
N LYS A 179 2.64 4.02 5.63
CA LYS A 179 3.92 4.72 5.43
C LYS A 179 3.76 6.24 5.54
N LYS A 180 2.60 6.77 5.15
CA LYS A 180 2.33 8.21 5.06
C LYS A 180 1.64 8.80 6.29
N HIS A 181 1.07 7.98 7.16
CA HIS A 181 0.31 8.44 8.34
C HIS A 181 0.88 7.85 9.63
N GLU A 182 0.43 6.66 9.99
CA GLU A 182 0.78 5.96 11.22
C GLU A 182 1.00 4.49 10.86
N CYS A 183 2.09 3.92 11.39
CA CYS A 183 2.42 2.51 11.23
C CYS A 183 2.32 1.80 12.57
N PRO A 184 1.09 1.53 13.06
CA PRO A 184 0.84 0.90 14.34
C PRO A 184 1.30 -0.57 14.34
N TYR A 185 1.38 -1.17 15.51
CA TYR A 185 1.97 -2.50 15.72
C TYR A 185 1.35 -3.62 14.87
N PHE A 186 0.06 -3.58 14.59
CA PHE A 186 -0.61 -4.54 13.70
C PHE A 186 -0.21 -4.39 12.21
N ARG A 187 0.60 -3.38 11.88
CA ARG A 187 1.26 -3.16 10.58
C ARG A 187 2.77 -3.42 10.64
N TRP A 188 3.29 -3.93 11.75
CA TRP A 188 4.69 -4.33 11.86
C TRP A 188 4.89 -5.75 11.33
N GLU A 189 5.80 -5.92 10.39
CA GLU A 189 6.17 -7.21 9.78
C GLU A 189 7.68 -7.44 9.82
N GLY A 190 8.47 -6.37 9.72
CA GLY A 190 9.92 -6.47 9.56
C GLY A 190 10.32 -7.05 8.19
N ARG A 191 11.62 -7.24 7.98
CA ARG A 191 12.16 -7.79 6.73
C ARG A 191 13.22 -8.83 7.00
N GLU A 192 13.21 -9.90 6.21
CA GLU A 192 14.29 -10.91 6.22
C GLU A 192 15.63 -10.26 5.84
N LYS A 193 15.65 -9.48 4.75
CA LYS A 193 16.87 -8.81 4.25
C LYS A 193 17.52 -7.87 5.27
N SER A 194 16.74 -7.36 6.22
CA SER A 194 17.21 -6.43 7.26
C SER A 194 17.37 -7.10 8.63
N ASN A 195 17.18 -8.41 8.73
CA ASN A 195 17.21 -9.18 9.99
C ASN A 195 16.28 -8.62 11.09
N THR A 196 15.19 -7.94 10.72
CA THR A 196 14.24 -7.35 11.68
C THR A 196 12.98 -8.18 11.88
N LYS A 197 12.73 -9.19 11.04
CA LYS A 197 11.47 -9.96 11.05
C LYS A 197 11.12 -10.52 12.42
N LYS A 198 12.06 -11.23 13.07
CA LYS A 198 11.84 -11.81 14.41
C LYS A 198 11.57 -10.73 15.47
N SER A 199 12.39 -9.68 15.53
CA SER A 199 12.26 -8.65 16.55
C SER A 199 11.00 -7.80 16.37
N CYS A 200 10.53 -7.60 15.14
CA CYS A 200 9.28 -6.92 14.83
C CYS A 200 8.06 -7.78 15.16
N HIS A 201 8.12 -9.08 14.86
CA HIS A 201 7.10 -10.05 15.27
C HIS A 201 6.97 -10.08 16.79
N ASP A 202 8.07 -10.27 17.51
CA ASP A 202 8.07 -10.37 18.98
C ASP A 202 7.56 -9.05 19.62
N ALA A 203 7.93 -7.89 19.07
CA ALA A 203 7.42 -6.59 19.49
C ALA A 203 5.91 -6.41 19.21
N LYS A 204 5.43 -6.88 18.06
CA LYS A 204 4.01 -6.86 17.68
C LYS A 204 3.18 -7.72 18.64
N ILE A 205 3.63 -8.93 18.95
CA ILE A 205 2.99 -9.80 19.96
C ILE A 205 2.94 -9.10 21.31
N LYS A 206 4.04 -8.46 21.73
CA LYS A 206 4.05 -7.71 22.99
C LYS A 206 3.02 -6.57 23.01
N CYS A 207 2.85 -5.87 21.90
CA CYS A 207 1.84 -4.83 21.77
C CYS A 207 0.41 -5.37 21.83
N TYR A 208 0.12 -6.53 21.26
CA TYR A 208 -1.18 -7.20 21.44
C TYR A 208 -1.45 -7.52 22.92
N GLU A 209 -0.46 -8.05 23.65
CA GLU A 209 -0.57 -8.31 25.09
C GLU A 209 -0.87 -7.04 25.89
N LEU A 210 -0.15 -5.95 25.61
CA LEU A 210 -0.34 -4.66 26.28
C LEU A 210 -1.71 -4.07 26.01
N ASP A 211 -2.24 -4.25 24.79
CA ASP A 211 -3.56 -3.78 24.36
C ASP A 211 -4.70 -4.67 24.91
N GLY A 212 -4.35 -5.82 25.50
CA GLY A 212 -5.31 -6.75 26.09
C GLY A 212 -6.16 -7.49 25.06
N VAL A 213 -5.69 -7.62 23.82
CA VAL A 213 -6.43 -8.25 22.71
C VAL A 213 -5.63 -9.42 22.11
N PRO A 214 -6.31 -10.45 21.55
CA PRO A 214 -5.61 -11.60 21.00
C PRO A 214 -4.83 -11.22 19.73
N ALA A 215 -3.58 -11.68 19.65
CA ALA A 215 -2.82 -11.63 18.42
C ALA A 215 -3.49 -12.52 17.34
N PRO A 216 -3.49 -12.09 16.06
CA PRO A 216 -4.01 -12.93 14.98
C PRO A 216 -3.16 -14.18 14.82
N VAL A 217 -3.81 -15.29 14.46
CA VAL A 217 -3.12 -16.54 14.10
C VAL A 217 -2.45 -16.32 12.75
N GLU A 218 -1.13 -16.41 12.70
CA GLU A 218 -0.38 -16.38 11.44
C GLU A 218 -0.56 -17.73 10.72
N HIS A 219 -0.94 -17.70 9.44
CA HIS A 219 -1.14 -18.87 8.58
C HIS A 219 0.03 -19.05 7.62
#